data_AF-A0A1Y4MBN0-F1
#
_entry.id   AF-A0A1Y4MBN0-F1
#
_cell.length_a   1.000
_cell.length_b   1.000
_cell.length_c   1.000
_cell.angle_alpha   90.00
_cell.angle_beta   90.00
_cell.angle_gamma   90.00
#
_symmetry.space_group_name_H-M   'P 1'
#
loop_
_entity.id
_entity.type
_entity.pdbx_description
1 polymer ?
#
loop_
_entity_poly.entity_id
_entity_poly.type
_entity_poly.pdbx_seq_one_letter_code
_entity_poly.pdbx_strand_id
1 'polypeptide(L)'
;METAEAQFSGMLLSNDPRVEGLDPPAPVACEFCGAPRYTQGLMMAGRVFWCPMGPMPCTCPEAVAKAERERAEWARQEQERRQAEEDRKMRERIRKIIGESGMGGRFLRRTFESFQITPQNARAARAAKAYADSFSTKLPTRENPEPGRNGLFFSGCPGIGKTHLAAAIANQLMQQGTAVVCMTMIDLLERIKKTYEKNAGSESDVLTLYKRVPLLIIDDMGKEPATEWGISKIYAIINGRYDGYMPTIVTTNYDDQQLARRLTPPNGDDITAQATIDRLREMCGGVPMDGESWRSR
;
A
#
# COMPACT_ATOMS: atom_id res chain seq x y z
N MET A 1 -25.07 -35.65 26.07
CA MET A 1 -25.22 -35.01 24.75
C MET A 1 -23.88 -35.15 24.04
N GLU A 2 -23.47 -36.35 23.61
CA GLU A 2 -24.07 -37.10 22.48
C GLU A 2 -24.27 -36.18 21.28
N THR A 3 -23.30 -36.18 20.36
CA THR A 3 -23.45 -36.32 18.90
C THR A 3 -22.17 -35.87 18.19
N ALA A 4 -21.25 -36.81 17.95
CA ALA A 4 -20.32 -36.76 16.81
C ALA A 4 -19.70 -38.14 16.48
N GLU A 5 -20.30 -39.26 16.90
CA GLU A 5 -19.96 -40.60 16.39
C GLU A 5 -20.74 -40.89 15.09
N ALA A 6 -20.58 -40.01 14.10
CA ALA A 6 -21.07 -40.23 12.75
C ALA A 6 -19.90 -40.65 11.85
N GLN A 7 -19.78 -41.97 11.66
CA GLN A 7 -19.32 -42.62 10.42
C GLN A 7 -18.17 -41.93 9.63
N PHE A 8 -16.94 -42.10 10.07
CA PHE A 8 -15.75 -42.09 9.18
C PHE A 8 -15.14 -43.50 9.11
N SER A 9 -15.90 -44.46 8.55
CA SER A 9 -15.57 -45.89 8.52
C SER A 9 -14.42 -46.28 7.56
N GLY A 10 -13.43 -45.42 7.34
CA GLY A 10 -12.38 -45.65 6.34
C GLY A 10 -10.98 -45.13 6.66
N MET A 11 -10.74 -44.42 7.77
CA MET A 11 -9.38 -43.98 8.12
C MET A 11 -8.62 -45.09 8.86
N LEU A 12 -7.40 -45.39 8.39
CA LEU A 12 -6.47 -46.38 8.94
C LEU A 12 -5.12 -45.73 9.20
N LEU A 13 -4.36 -46.26 10.16
CA LEU A 13 -2.97 -45.86 10.40
C LEU A 13 -2.03 -46.95 9.87
N SER A 14 -0.79 -46.58 9.54
CA SER A 14 0.20 -47.52 9.03
C SER A 14 0.65 -48.60 10.04
N ASN A 15 0.25 -48.49 11.31
CA ASN A 15 0.43 -49.51 12.34
C ASN A 15 -0.85 -50.31 12.67
N ASP A 16 -1.94 -50.10 11.94
CA ASP A 16 -3.19 -50.83 12.18
C ASP A 16 -3.08 -52.28 11.67
N PRO A 17 -3.46 -53.31 12.44
CA PRO A 17 -3.44 -54.69 11.99
C PRO A 17 -4.24 -54.94 10.69
N ARG A 18 -5.25 -54.09 10.40
CA ARG A 18 -6.07 -54.18 9.18
C ARG A 18 -5.33 -53.84 7.90
N VAL A 19 -4.15 -53.23 7.98
CA VAL A 19 -3.31 -52.87 6.82
C VAL A 19 -2.13 -53.81 6.63
N GLU A 20 -2.01 -54.84 7.47
CA GLU A 20 -0.97 -55.85 7.38
C GLU A 20 -1.14 -56.66 6.07
N GLY A 21 -0.12 -56.62 5.21
CA GLY A 21 -0.18 -57.18 3.84
C GLY A 21 -0.59 -56.19 2.73
N LEU A 22 -0.90 -54.94 3.06
CA LEU A 22 -1.23 -53.86 2.10
C LEU A 22 -0.07 -52.86 1.89
N ASP A 23 1.16 -53.31 2.14
CA ASP A 23 2.42 -52.55 2.04
C ASP A 23 2.35 -51.14 2.68
N PRO A 24 2.12 -51.06 4.01
CA PRO A 24 2.03 -49.78 4.70
C PRO A 24 3.39 -49.08 4.72
N PRO A 25 3.43 -47.74 4.55
CA PRO A 25 4.68 -46.98 4.64
C PRO A 25 5.31 -47.13 6.03
N ALA A 26 6.63 -47.32 6.04
CA ALA A 26 7.41 -47.51 7.26
C ALA A 26 7.24 -46.33 8.23
N PRO A 27 7.19 -46.57 9.55
CA PRO A 27 7.10 -45.52 10.54
C PRO A 27 8.35 -44.64 10.50
N VAL A 28 8.15 -43.33 10.54
CA VAL A 28 9.25 -42.36 10.56
C VAL A 28 9.41 -41.85 11.98
N ALA A 29 10.58 -42.05 12.58
CA ALA A 29 10.86 -41.54 13.91
C ALA A 29 10.75 -40.00 13.93
N CYS A 30 10.28 -39.46 15.06
CA CYS A 30 10.39 -38.03 15.33
C CYS A 30 11.87 -37.67 15.51
N GLU A 31 12.31 -36.60 14.86
CA GLU A 31 13.69 -36.10 14.97
C GLU A 31 14.05 -35.57 16.37
N PHE A 32 13.04 -35.32 17.23
CA PHE A 32 13.23 -34.80 18.58
C PHE A 32 13.06 -35.86 19.67
N CYS A 33 11.87 -36.49 19.76
CA CYS A 33 11.57 -37.45 20.82
C CYS A 33 11.79 -38.92 20.42
N GLY A 34 12.14 -39.20 19.15
CA GLY A 34 12.33 -40.56 18.64
C GLY A 34 11.06 -41.41 18.49
N ALA A 35 9.89 -40.90 18.90
CA ALA A 35 8.63 -41.65 18.80
C ALA A 35 8.27 -41.96 17.33
N PRO A 36 7.78 -43.19 17.03
CA PRO A 36 7.39 -43.55 15.67
C PRO A 36 6.15 -42.77 15.23
N ARG A 37 6.21 -42.14 14.06
CA ARG A 37 5.07 -41.44 13.43
C ARG A 37 4.50 -42.30 12.31
N TYR A 38 3.19 -42.46 12.33
CA TYR A 38 2.45 -43.31 11.39
C TYR A 38 1.70 -42.47 10.36
N THR A 39 1.55 -43.01 9.16
CA THR A 39 0.85 -42.35 8.05
C THR A 39 -0.62 -42.72 8.09
N GLN A 40 -1.49 -41.72 7.92
CA GLN A 40 -2.92 -41.97 7.76
C GLN A 40 -3.21 -42.42 6.33
N GLY A 41 -4.08 -43.41 6.18
CA GLY A 41 -4.58 -43.90 4.91
C GLY A 41 -6.10 -43.93 4.90
N LEU A 42 -6.69 -43.80 3.72
CA LEU A 42 -8.12 -43.96 3.49
C LEU A 42 -8.37 -45.28 2.75
N MET A 43 -9.19 -46.15 3.34
CA MET A 43 -9.59 -47.41 2.72
C MET A 43 -10.76 -47.17 1.76
N MET A 44 -10.57 -47.51 0.48
CA MET A 44 -11.59 -47.46 -0.56
C MET A 44 -11.52 -48.71 -1.44
N ALA A 45 -12.65 -49.41 -1.61
CA ALA A 45 -12.78 -50.57 -2.49
C ALA A 45 -11.68 -51.65 -2.29
N GLY A 46 -11.29 -51.94 -1.05
CA GLY A 46 -10.29 -52.96 -0.72
C GLY A 46 -8.82 -52.53 -0.93
N ARG A 47 -8.54 -51.26 -1.24
CA ARG A 47 -7.19 -50.68 -1.30
C ARG A 47 -7.07 -49.51 -0.32
N VAL A 48 -5.86 -49.29 0.22
CA VAL A 48 -5.57 -48.17 1.12
C VAL A 48 -4.81 -47.09 0.35
N PHE A 49 -5.34 -45.87 0.39
CA PHE A 49 -4.70 -44.69 -0.17
C PHE A 49 -4.02 -43.93 0.97
N TRP A 50 -2.70 -44.08 1.07
CA TRP A 50 -1.88 -43.39 2.06
C TRP A 50 -1.81 -41.89 1.77
N CYS A 51 -1.86 -41.07 2.82
CA CYS A 51 -1.74 -39.62 2.69
C CYS A 51 -0.38 -39.26 2.07
N PRO A 52 -0.36 -38.57 0.91
CA PRO A 52 0.89 -38.23 0.23
C PRO A 52 1.73 -37.21 1.00
N MET A 53 1.14 -36.54 2.00
CA MET A 53 1.84 -35.59 2.89
C MET A 53 2.71 -36.29 3.95
N GLY A 54 2.70 -37.63 4.00
CA GLY A 54 3.55 -38.43 4.88
C GLY A 54 2.96 -38.68 6.27
N PRO A 55 3.80 -39.07 7.24
CA PRO A 55 3.36 -39.46 8.57
C PRO A 55 2.80 -38.27 9.36
N MET A 56 1.86 -38.54 10.26
CA MET A 56 1.26 -37.50 11.09
C MET A 56 2.32 -36.72 11.88
N PRO A 57 2.12 -35.41 12.10
CA PRO A 57 3.02 -34.63 12.94
C PRO A 57 3.06 -35.19 14.37
N CYS A 58 4.24 -35.15 14.99
CA CYS A 58 4.38 -35.53 16.39
C CYS A 58 3.81 -34.44 17.30
N THR A 59 3.32 -34.82 18.48
CA THR A 59 2.76 -33.92 19.49
C THR A 59 3.77 -33.49 20.56
N CYS A 60 5.04 -33.90 20.46
CA CYS A 60 6.07 -33.45 21.42
C CYS A 60 6.34 -31.93 21.28
N PRO A 61 6.73 -31.25 22.38
CA PRO A 61 6.89 -29.80 22.40
C PRO A 61 7.83 -29.26 21.30
N GLU A 62 8.96 -29.92 21.06
CA GLU A 62 9.93 -29.46 20.05
C GLU A 62 9.41 -29.61 18.61
N ALA A 63 8.70 -30.71 18.31
CA ALA A 63 8.09 -30.92 17.00
C ALA A 63 6.96 -29.92 16.72
N VAL A 64 6.13 -29.64 17.73
CA VAL A 64 5.07 -28.62 17.62
C VAL A 64 5.69 -27.24 17.40
N ALA A 65 6.71 -26.86 18.17
CA ALA A 65 7.40 -25.59 18.02
C ALA A 65 8.13 -25.43 16.67
N LYS A 66 8.69 -26.51 16.11
CA LYS A 66 9.25 -26.48 14.75
C LYS A 66 8.15 -26.26 13.71
N ALA A 67 7.06 -27.03 13.78
CA ALA A 67 5.94 -26.90 12.86
C ALA A 67 5.28 -25.51 12.93
N GLU A 68 5.18 -24.91 14.11
CA GLU A 68 4.70 -23.53 14.29
C GLU A 68 5.62 -22.50 13.63
N ARG A 69 6.94 -22.64 13.80
CA ARG A 69 7.94 -21.77 13.14
C ARG A 69 7.88 -21.88 11.62
N GLU A 70 7.84 -23.10 11.09
CA GLU A 70 7.73 -23.34 9.64
C GLU A 70 6.41 -22.80 9.08
N ARG A 71 5.28 -22.99 9.79
CA ARG A 71 3.99 -22.40 9.40
C ARG A 71 4.02 -20.87 9.42
N ALA A 72 4.66 -20.27 10.42
CA ALA A 72 4.80 -18.82 10.51
C ALA A 72 5.73 -18.27 9.41
N GLU A 73 6.81 -18.96 9.08
CA GLU A 73 7.69 -18.63 7.95
C GLU A 73 6.95 -18.72 6.61
N TRP A 74 6.24 -19.82 6.38
CA TRP A 74 5.40 -20.00 5.19
C TRP A 74 4.34 -18.89 5.07
N ALA A 75 3.63 -18.58 6.16
CA ALA A 75 2.62 -17.53 6.17
C ALA A 75 3.20 -16.15 5.84
N ARG A 76 4.40 -15.84 6.37
CA ARG A 76 5.13 -14.60 6.05
C ARG A 76 5.51 -14.54 4.56
N GLN A 77 6.11 -15.60 4.02
CA GLN A 77 6.49 -15.66 2.60
C GLN A 77 5.28 -15.56 1.67
N GLU A 78 4.17 -16.22 2.02
CA GLU A 78 2.92 -16.17 1.24
C GLU A 78 2.33 -14.75 1.25
N GLN A 79 2.34 -14.07 2.40
CA GLN A 79 1.87 -12.70 2.52
C GLN A 79 2.74 -11.74 1.71
N GLU A 80 4.07 -11.87 1.78
CA GLU A 80 5.01 -11.08 0.97
C GLU A 80 4.78 -11.30 -0.53
N ARG A 81 4.59 -12.55 -0.96
CA ARG A 81 4.30 -12.89 -2.36
C ARG A 81 3.01 -12.26 -2.84
N ARG A 82 1.94 -12.34 -2.03
CA ARG A 82 0.65 -11.73 -2.34
C ARG A 82 0.76 -10.20 -2.43
N GLN A 83 1.45 -9.57 -1.49
CA GLN A 83 1.69 -8.13 -1.50
C GLN A 83 2.44 -7.70 -2.76
N ALA A 84 3.50 -8.42 -3.13
CA ALA A 84 4.27 -8.14 -4.33
C ALA A 84 3.43 -8.30 -5.62
N GLU A 85 2.52 -9.28 -5.66
CA GLU A 85 1.60 -9.45 -6.79
C GLU A 85 0.59 -8.30 -6.87
N GLU A 86 0.02 -7.89 -5.74
CA GLU A 86 -0.90 -6.75 -5.65
C GLU A 86 -0.20 -5.45 -6.09
N ASP A 87 1.04 -5.21 -5.64
CA ASP A 87 1.85 -4.05 -6.03
C ASP A 87 2.18 -4.07 -7.53
N ARG A 88 2.52 -5.24 -8.08
CA ARG A 88 2.74 -5.40 -9.53
C ARG A 88 1.48 -5.07 -10.32
N LYS A 89 0.32 -5.63 -9.94
CA LYS A 89 -0.98 -5.36 -10.58
C LYS A 89 -1.34 -3.88 -10.48
N MET A 90 -1.08 -3.25 -9.33
CA MET A 90 -1.31 -1.82 -9.13
C MET A 90 -0.44 -0.98 -10.08
N ARG A 91 0.85 -1.30 -10.22
CA ARG A 91 1.78 -0.62 -11.15
C ARG A 91 1.34 -0.76 -12.60
N GLU A 92 0.96 -1.96 -13.01
CA GLU A 92 0.44 -2.20 -14.36
C GLU A 92 -0.85 -1.40 -14.60
N ARG A 93 -1.74 -1.32 -13.60
CA ARG A 93 -2.96 -0.51 -13.66
C ARG A 93 -2.67 0.99 -13.77
N ILE A 94 -1.71 1.49 -12.98
CA ILE A 94 -1.22 2.88 -13.07
C ILE A 94 -0.69 3.15 -14.47
N ARG A 95 0.18 2.27 -15.00
CA ARG A 95 0.75 2.43 -16.35
C ARG A 95 -0.34 2.46 -17.43
N LYS A 96 -1.38 1.63 -17.31
CA LYS A 96 -2.52 1.59 -18.26
C LYS A 96 -3.39 2.85 -18.18
N ILE A 97 -3.74 3.30 -16.97
CA ILE A 97 -4.68 4.42 -16.76
C ILE A 97 -3.98 5.76 -16.96
N ILE A 98 -2.77 5.90 -16.44
CA ILE A 98 -2.07 7.17 -16.36
C ILE A 98 -1.07 7.33 -17.52
N GLY A 99 -0.64 6.23 -18.14
CA GLY A 99 0.42 6.21 -19.16
C GLY A 99 1.82 6.31 -18.55
N GLU A 100 2.85 6.40 -19.39
CA GLU A 100 4.23 6.71 -18.95
C GLU A 100 4.32 8.14 -18.36
N SER A 101 3.41 9.02 -18.79
CA SER A 101 3.38 10.45 -18.50
C SER A 101 2.66 10.82 -17.19
N GLY A 102 2.50 9.89 -16.24
CA GLY A 102 2.02 10.25 -14.90
C GLY A 102 2.88 11.33 -14.29
N MET A 103 4.19 11.21 -14.50
CA MET A 103 5.18 12.22 -14.22
C MET A 103 5.61 12.87 -15.53
N GLY A 104 5.29 14.15 -15.74
CA GLY A 104 5.93 14.91 -16.83
C GLY A 104 7.46 14.81 -16.72
N GLY A 105 8.20 14.89 -17.83
CA GLY A 105 9.67 14.70 -17.85
C GLY A 105 10.45 15.57 -16.84
N ARG A 106 9.84 16.66 -16.37
CA ARG A 106 10.32 17.52 -15.27
C ARG A 106 10.48 16.82 -13.92
N PHE A 107 9.74 15.74 -13.65
CA PHE A 107 9.76 15.01 -12.38
C PHE A 107 10.78 13.87 -12.39
N LEU A 108 10.98 13.22 -13.54
CA LEU A 108 11.87 12.05 -13.68
C LEU A 108 13.34 12.34 -13.35
N ARG A 109 13.81 13.57 -13.57
CA ARG A 109 15.22 13.96 -13.34
C ARG A 109 15.49 14.53 -11.93
N ARG A 110 14.47 14.65 -11.09
CA ARG A 110 14.57 15.27 -9.77
C ARG A 110 14.74 14.20 -8.70
N THR A 111 15.98 13.97 -8.30
CA THR A 111 16.36 13.01 -7.26
C THR A 111 16.88 13.77 -6.03
N PHE A 112 17.10 13.04 -4.93
CA PHE A 112 17.77 13.62 -3.76
C PHE A 112 19.20 14.06 -4.07
N GLU A 113 19.88 13.36 -4.98
CA GLU A 113 21.25 13.69 -5.42
C GLU A 113 21.31 14.98 -6.25
N SER A 114 20.30 15.24 -7.09
CA SER A 114 20.24 16.47 -7.88
C SER A 114 19.70 17.68 -7.10
N PHE A 115 19.31 17.50 -5.84
CA PHE A 115 18.79 18.58 -4.99
C PHE A 115 19.92 19.30 -4.25
N GLN A 116 20.06 20.61 -4.49
CA GLN A 116 21.06 21.42 -3.79
C GLN A 116 20.58 21.80 -2.39
N ILE A 117 21.31 21.33 -1.38
CA ILE A 117 21.01 21.61 0.03
C ILE A 117 21.60 22.98 0.41
N THR A 118 20.76 23.83 0.96
CA THR A 118 21.08 25.13 1.55
C THR A 118 20.70 25.10 3.04
N PRO A 119 21.26 26.00 3.87
CA PRO A 119 20.90 26.07 5.29
C PRO A 119 19.37 26.20 5.53
N GLN A 120 18.67 26.91 4.65
CA GLN A 120 17.24 27.17 4.75
C GLN A 120 16.39 25.94 4.37
N ASN A 121 16.82 25.15 3.39
CA ASN A 121 16.05 23.97 2.93
C ASN A 121 16.51 22.64 3.57
N ALA A 122 17.61 22.63 4.32
CA ALA A 122 18.22 21.43 4.88
C ALA A 122 17.26 20.62 5.77
N ARG A 123 16.43 21.32 6.57
CA ARG A 123 15.41 20.66 7.41
C ARG A 123 14.38 19.91 6.57
N ALA A 124 13.87 20.56 5.51
CA ALA A 124 12.89 19.96 4.61
C ALA A 124 13.48 18.80 3.81
N ALA A 125 14.73 18.92 3.34
CA ALA A 125 15.42 17.84 2.65
C ALA A 125 15.64 16.61 3.55
N ARG A 126 16.06 16.81 4.81
CA ARG A 126 16.19 15.73 5.79
C ARG A 126 14.86 15.06 6.09
N ALA A 127 13.79 15.85 6.28
CA ALA A 127 12.45 15.32 6.52
C ALA A 127 11.95 14.49 5.33
N ALA A 128 12.13 14.98 4.11
CA ALA A 128 11.77 14.27 2.88
C ALA A 128 12.56 12.96 2.71
N LYS A 129 13.87 12.99 2.99
CA LYS A 129 14.72 11.80 2.91
C LYS A 129 14.32 10.75 3.95
N ALA A 130 14.18 11.15 5.22
CA ALA A 130 13.73 10.28 6.30
C ALA A 130 12.35 9.67 6.02
N TYR A 131 11.45 10.45 5.41
CA TYR A 131 10.14 9.95 4.98
C TYR A 131 10.26 8.88 3.89
N ALA A 132 11.07 9.11 2.86
CA ALA A 132 11.29 8.14 1.79
C ALA A 132 11.96 6.84 2.31
N ASP A 133 12.90 6.96 3.25
CA ASP A 133 13.60 5.81 3.82
C ASP A 133 12.71 4.96 4.74
N SER A 134 11.72 5.58 5.40
CA SER A 134 10.79 4.91 6.34
C SER A 134 9.39 4.67 5.77
N PHE A 135 9.20 4.82 4.46
CA PHE A 135 7.88 4.83 3.82
C PHE A 135 7.07 3.54 4.04
N SER A 136 7.71 2.38 4.12
CA SER A 136 7.04 1.10 4.39
C SER A 136 6.22 1.13 5.68
N THR A 137 6.70 1.82 6.71
CA THR A 137 6.00 1.98 8.00
C THR A 137 4.84 2.99 7.96
N LYS A 138 4.71 3.75 6.86
CA LYS A 138 3.68 4.76 6.65
C LYS A 138 2.43 4.20 6.00
N LEU A 139 2.53 3.02 5.40
CA LEU A 139 1.38 2.32 4.84
C LEU A 139 0.57 1.65 5.95
N PRO A 140 -0.77 1.63 5.83
CA PRO A 140 -1.62 0.88 6.73
C PRO A 140 -1.36 -0.62 6.53
N THR A 141 -1.15 -1.33 7.63
CA THR A 141 -0.88 -2.77 7.65
C THR A 141 -1.87 -3.46 8.58
N ARG A 142 -1.88 -4.80 8.61
CA ARG A 142 -2.71 -5.54 9.55
C ARG A 142 -2.26 -5.31 10.99
N GLU A 143 -0.95 -5.20 11.24
CA GLU A 143 -0.41 -4.93 12.57
C GLU A 143 -0.57 -3.46 12.99
N ASN A 144 -0.57 -2.54 12.03
CA ASN A 144 -0.73 -1.11 12.26
C ASN A 144 -1.70 -0.49 11.23
N PRO A 145 -3.02 -0.56 11.48
CA PRO A 145 -4.02 -0.06 10.55
C PRO A 145 -4.07 1.48 10.51
N GLU A 146 -3.60 2.16 11.56
CA GLU A 146 -3.68 3.61 11.72
C GLU A 146 -2.27 4.21 11.98
N PRO A 147 -1.40 4.32 10.97
CA PRO A 147 -0.02 4.78 11.11
C PRO A 147 0.15 6.27 11.50
N GLY A 148 -0.91 6.92 11.99
CA GLY A 148 -0.95 8.34 12.35
C GLY A 148 -0.66 9.24 11.15
N ARG A 149 0.15 10.29 11.36
CA ARG A 149 0.58 11.19 10.29
C ARG A 149 1.52 10.49 9.31
N ASN A 150 0.98 10.14 8.16
CA ASN A 150 1.69 9.38 7.14
C ASN A 150 1.81 10.09 5.79
N GLY A 151 1.27 11.31 5.66
CA GLY A 151 1.50 12.21 4.53
C GLY A 151 2.54 13.31 4.82
N LEU A 152 2.85 14.12 3.79
CA LEU A 152 3.63 15.35 3.94
C LEU A 152 2.93 16.54 3.27
N PHE A 153 2.96 17.69 3.92
CA PHE A 153 2.41 18.93 3.38
C PHE A 153 3.50 19.98 3.24
N PHE A 154 4.00 20.16 2.02
CA PHE A 154 5.02 21.16 1.71
C PHE A 154 4.36 22.50 1.39
N SER A 155 4.66 23.52 2.19
CA SER A 155 4.15 24.89 2.00
C SER A 155 5.29 25.90 1.96
N GLY A 156 5.12 27.00 1.20
CA GLY A 156 6.11 28.09 1.13
C GLY A 156 6.14 28.77 -0.24
N CYS A 157 7.01 29.75 -0.45
CA CYS A 157 7.07 30.52 -1.70
C CYS A 157 7.39 29.66 -2.95
N PRO A 158 6.96 30.08 -4.15
CA PRO A 158 7.31 29.41 -5.39
C PRO A 158 8.82 29.35 -5.61
N GLY A 159 9.29 28.27 -6.25
CA GLY A 159 10.69 28.18 -6.68
C GLY A 159 11.71 27.72 -5.63
N ILE A 160 11.29 27.38 -4.41
CA ILE A 160 12.18 26.95 -3.31
C ILE A 160 12.45 25.43 -3.22
N GLY A 161 11.92 24.64 -4.17
CA GLY A 161 12.24 23.21 -4.28
C GLY A 161 11.20 22.21 -3.73
N LYS A 162 9.99 22.65 -3.32
CA LYS A 162 8.91 21.75 -2.85
C LYS A 162 8.60 20.59 -3.81
N THR A 163 8.31 20.93 -5.07
CA THR A 163 8.07 19.95 -6.14
C THR A 163 9.26 19.04 -6.39
N HIS A 164 10.50 19.53 -6.15
CA HIS A 164 11.69 18.70 -6.31
C HIS A 164 11.79 17.67 -5.20
N LEU A 165 11.58 18.05 -3.94
CA LEU A 165 11.58 17.12 -2.82
C LEU A 165 10.47 16.07 -2.97
N ALA A 166 9.26 16.47 -3.37
CA ALA A 166 8.17 15.54 -3.65
C ALA A 166 8.52 14.56 -4.79
N ALA A 167 9.13 15.05 -5.87
CA ALA A 167 9.61 14.22 -6.97
C ALA A 167 10.74 13.27 -6.55
N ALA A 168 11.66 13.72 -5.70
CA ALA A 168 12.76 12.91 -5.19
C ALA A 168 12.25 11.74 -4.34
N ILE A 169 11.24 11.97 -3.49
CA ILE A 169 10.53 10.92 -2.77
C ILE A 169 9.90 9.93 -3.77
N ALA A 170 9.16 10.43 -4.76
CA ALA A 170 8.52 9.59 -5.76
C ALA A 170 9.51 8.68 -6.49
N ASN A 171 10.62 9.25 -6.96
CA ASN A 171 11.65 8.53 -7.70
C ASN A 171 12.32 7.45 -6.84
N GLN A 172 12.65 7.75 -5.58
CA GLN A 172 13.22 6.75 -4.67
C GLN A 172 12.24 5.60 -4.43
N LEU A 173 10.96 5.88 -4.16
CA LEU A 173 9.96 4.86 -3.88
C LEU A 173 9.64 4.00 -5.11
N MET A 174 9.63 4.60 -6.30
CA MET A 174 9.44 3.86 -7.55
C MET A 174 10.60 2.89 -7.82
N GLN A 175 11.84 3.31 -7.56
CA GLN A 175 13.03 2.45 -7.63
C GLN A 175 12.93 1.28 -6.63
N GLN A 176 12.34 1.51 -5.45
CA GLN A 176 12.16 0.50 -4.41
C GLN A 176 11.00 -0.48 -4.64
N GLY A 177 10.23 -0.38 -5.72
CA GLY A 177 9.09 -1.30 -5.90
C GLY A 177 7.73 -0.75 -5.49
N THR A 178 7.65 0.49 -4.99
CA THR A 178 6.36 1.10 -4.60
C THR A 178 5.63 1.69 -5.82
N ALA A 179 4.30 1.56 -5.83
CA ALA A 179 3.43 2.24 -6.79
C ALA A 179 3.17 3.69 -6.35
N VAL A 180 3.57 4.65 -7.18
CA VAL A 180 3.42 6.09 -6.90
C VAL A 180 2.69 6.78 -8.05
N VAL A 181 1.78 7.68 -7.70
CA VAL A 181 1.15 8.60 -8.65
C VAL A 181 1.53 10.02 -8.25
N CYS A 182 2.12 10.77 -9.18
CA CYS A 182 2.54 12.15 -8.94
C CYS A 182 2.08 13.04 -10.08
N MET A 183 1.20 14.00 -9.82
CA MET A 183 0.64 14.89 -10.85
C MET A 183 0.24 16.24 -10.27
N THR A 184 0.02 17.25 -11.12
CA THR A 184 -0.55 18.51 -10.66
C THR A 184 -2.04 18.33 -10.34
N MET A 185 -2.60 19.19 -9.48
CA MET A 185 -4.04 19.17 -9.20
C MET A 185 -4.90 19.33 -10.47
N ILE A 186 -4.44 20.16 -11.41
CA ILE A 186 -5.12 20.38 -12.70
C ILE A 186 -5.12 19.09 -13.53
N ASP A 187 -3.97 18.44 -13.69
CA ASP A 187 -3.85 17.18 -14.45
C ASP A 187 -4.71 16.07 -13.84
N LEU A 188 -4.77 16.03 -12.50
CA LEU A 188 -5.59 15.09 -11.75
C LEU A 188 -7.07 15.25 -12.13
N LEU A 189 -7.59 16.47 -12.04
CA LEU A 189 -8.98 16.77 -12.38
C LEU A 189 -9.28 16.52 -13.86
N GLU A 190 -8.39 16.93 -14.78
CA GLU A 190 -8.57 16.68 -16.21
C GLU A 190 -8.66 15.19 -16.54
N ARG A 191 -7.84 14.34 -15.91
CA ARG A 191 -7.88 12.89 -16.11
C ARG A 191 -9.19 12.28 -15.65
N ILE A 192 -9.74 12.76 -14.53
CA ILE A 192 -11.08 12.35 -14.07
C ILE A 192 -12.11 12.81 -15.10
N LYS A 193 -12.04 14.06 -15.57
CA LYS A 193 -12.98 14.58 -16.57
C LYS A 193 -12.97 13.78 -17.88
N LYS A 194 -11.79 13.43 -18.40
CA LYS A 194 -11.62 12.62 -19.63
C LYS A 194 -12.25 11.22 -19.54
N THR A 195 -12.45 10.68 -18.33
CA THR A 195 -13.10 9.37 -18.17
C THR A 195 -14.60 9.43 -18.44
N TYR A 196 -15.24 10.58 -18.20
CA TYR A 196 -16.66 10.80 -18.52
C TYR A 196 -16.90 10.88 -20.03
N GLU A 197 -15.99 11.50 -20.77
CA GLU A 197 -16.16 11.76 -22.20
C GLU A 197 -16.04 10.50 -23.07
N LYS A 198 -15.38 9.45 -22.56
CA LYS A 198 -15.01 8.28 -23.37
C LYS A 198 -15.94 7.06 -23.24
N ASN A 199 -16.90 7.03 -22.31
CA ASN A 199 -17.75 5.85 -22.03
C ASN A 199 -16.99 4.50 -21.86
N ALA A 200 -15.66 4.52 -21.68
CA ALA A 200 -14.77 3.38 -21.90
C ALA A 200 -14.04 2.88 -20.64
N GLY A 201 -14.52 3.22 -19.46
CA GLY A 201 -13.92 2.80 -18.20
C GLY A 201 -14.43 3.69 -17.11
N SER A 202 -15.21 3.12 -16.21
CA SER A 202 -16.01 3.83 -15.22
C SER A 202 -15.16 4.87 -14.48
N GLU A 203 -15.68 6.08 -14.30
CA GLU A 203 -15.12 7.12 -13.41
C GLU A 203 -14.61 6.53 -12.07
N SER A 204 -15.34 5.52 -11.59
CA SER A 204 -15.01 4.69 -10.43
C SER A 204 -13.57 4.19 -10.44
N ASP A 205 -13.01 3.78 -11.59
CA ASP A 205 -11.69 3.15 -11.65
C ASP A 205 -10.53 4.14 -11.43
N VAL A 206 -10.60 5.34 -12.02
CA VAL A 206 -9.56 6.37 -11.84
C VAL A 206 -9.66 6.98 -10.45
N LEU A 207 -10.88 7.25 -9.98
CA LEU A 207 -11.11 7.76 -8.63
C LEU A 207 -10.67 6.73 -7.57
N THR A 208 -10.99 5.46 -7.77
CA THR A 208 -10.55 4.36 -6.89
C THR A 208 -9.03 4.22 -6.92
N LEU A 209 -8.39 4.36 -8.09
CA LEU A 209 -6.94 4.36 -8.19
C LEU A 209 -6.32 5.48 -7.34
N TYR A 210 -6.81 6.71 -7.45
CA TYR A 210 -6.31 7.84 -6.66
C TYR A 210 -6.57 7.67 -5.17
N LYS A 211 -7.65 7.00 -4.77
CA LYS A 211 -7.94 6.67 -3.37
C LYS A 211 -7.02 5.57 -2.82
N ARG A 212 -6.61 4.59 -3.63
CA ARG A 212 -5.94 3.36 -3.17
C ARG A 212 -4.46 3.24 -3.51
N VAL A 213 -3.91 4.09 -4.38
CA VAL A 213 -2.48 4.06 -4.68
C VAL A 213 -1.66 4.25 -3.38
N PRO A 214 -0.58 3.45 -3.16
CA PRO A 214 0.25 3.55 -1.95
C PRO A 214 0.72 4.96 -1.64
N LEU A 215 1.15 5.71 -2.66
CA LEU A 215 1.44 7.14 -2.54
C LEU A 215 0.79 7.95 -3.65
N LEU A 216 0.00 8.95 -3.26
CA LEU A 216 -0.49 10.01 -4.13
C LEU A 216 0.26 11.32 -3.82
N ILE A 217 0.86 11.91 -4.83
CA ILE A 217 1.50 13.23 -4.76
C ILE A 217 0.69 14.20 -5.62
N ILE A 218 0.20 15.25 -4.96
CA ILE A 218 -0.55 16.34 -5.56
C ILE A 218 0.35 17.58 -5.57
N ASP A 219 0.87 17.90 -6.75
CA ASP A 219 1.75 19.05 -6.96
C ASP A 219 0.92 20.33 -7.20
N ASP A 220 1.42 21.47 -6.69
CA ASP A 220 0.88 22.81 -6.96
C ASP A 220 -0.63 22.97 -6.64
N MET A 221 -1.08 22.49 -5.48
CA MET A 221 -2.48 22.64 -5.03
C MET A 221 -2.87 24.12 -4.82
N GLY A 222 -4.09 24.48 -5.24
CA GLY A 222 -4.62 25.86 -5.22
C GLY A 222 -4.37 26.67 -6.50
N LYS A 223 -3.85 26.06 -7.56
CA LYS A 223 -3.69 26.70 -8.89
C LYS A 223 -4.82 26.38 -9.86
N GLU A 224 -5.59 25.34 -9.57
CA GLU A 224 -6.76 24.91 -10.29
C GLU A 224 -7.89 25.96 -10.25
N PRO A 225 -8.75 26.00 -11.27
CA PRO A 225 -9.97 26.79 -11.22
C PRO A 225 -10.90 26.30 -10.11
N ALA A 226 -11.34 27.21 -9.25
CA ALA A 226 -12.30 26.92 -8.19
C ALA A 226 -13.69 26.61 -8.79
N THR A 227 -14.02 25.33 -8.91
CA THR A 227 -15.30 24.85 -9.45
C THR A 227 -15.94 23.90 -8.45
N GLU A 228 -17.28 23.89 -8.35
CA GLU A 228 -18.02 22.99 -7.45
C GLU A 228 -17.69 21.51 -7.73
N TRP A 229 -17.63 21.15 -9.01
CA TRP A 229 -17.22 19.81 -9.42
C TRP A 229 -15.77 19.50 -9.00
N GLY A 230 -14.84 20.44 -9.22
CA GLY A 230 -13.44 20.26 -8.86
C GLY A 230 -13.24 20.02 -7.37
N ILE A 231 -13.80 20.90 -6.52
CA ILE A 231 -13.67 20.77 -5.06
C ILE A 231 -14.35 19.50 -4.54
N SER A 232 -15.50 19.11 -5.10
CA SER A 232 -16.18 17.85 -4.76
C SER A 232 -15.30 16.63 -5.06
N LYS A 233 -14.61 16.59 -6.21
CA LYS A 233 -13.70 15.49 -6.55
C LYS A 233 -12.44 15.48 -5.70
N ILE A 234 -11.86 16.65 -5.42
CA ILE A 234 -10.71 16.79 -4.51
C ILE A 234 -11.09 16.24 -3.13
N TYR A 235 -12.20 16.72 -2.56
CA TYR A 235 -12.71 16.26 -1.28
C TYR A 235 -12.94 14.75 -1.29
N ALA A 236 -13.58 14.20 -2.32
CA ALA A 236 -13.84 12.77 -2.41
C ALA A 236 -12.55 11.93 -2.39
N ILE A 237 -11.48 12.40 -3.04
CA ILE A 237 -10.17 11.73 -3.03
C ILE A 237 -9.52 11.85 -1.67
N ILE A 238 -9.42 13.06 -1.12
CA ILE A 238 -8.79 13.30 0.18
C ILE A 238 -9.52 12.55 1.28
N ASN A 239 -10.86 12.59 1.32
CA ASN A 239 -11.66 11.83 2.29
C ASN A 239 -11.44 10.33 2.14
N GLY A 240 -11.46 9.79 0.92
CA GLY A 240 -11.21 8.35 0.72
C GLY A 240 -9.81 7.91 1.11
N ARG A 241 -8.81 8.78 0.98
CA ARG A 241 -7.43 8.52 1.44
C ARG A 241 -7.29 8.69 2.95
N TYR A 242 -7.99 9.66 3.52
CA TYR A 242 -8.07 9.88 4.96
C TYR A 242 -8.67 8.65 5.66
N ASP A 243 -9.84 8.19 5.20
CA ASP A 243 -10.53 7.01 5.76
C ASP A 243 -9.70 5.72 5.62
N GLY A 244 -8.91 5.63 4.54
CA GLY A 244 -8.04 4.49 4.28
C GLY A 244 -6.64 4.60 4.86
N TYR A 245 -6.33 5.67 5.62
CA TYR A 245 -4.98 6.00 6.09
C TYR A 245 -3.93 5.91 4.97
N MET A 246 -4.23 6.41 3.79
CA MET A 246 -3.36 6.30 2.63
C MET A 246 -2.42 7.51 2.51
N PRO A 247 -1.08 7.31 2.50
CA PRO A 247 -0.09 8.38 2.45
C PRO A 247 -0.30 9.37 1.31
N THR A 248 -0.39 10.66 1.63
CA THR A 248 -0.59 11.72 0.62
C THR A 248 0.45 12.80 0.78
N ILE A 249 1.10 13.20 -0.32
CA ILE A 249 2.00 14.35 -0.34
C ILE A 249 1.35 15.48 -1.10
N VAL A 250 1.26 16.65 -0.48
CA VAL A 250 0.75 17.86 -1.11
C VAL A 250 1.85 18.90 -1.15
N THR A 251 1.93 19.63 -2.26
CA THR A 251 2.72 20.87 -2.31
C THR A 251 1.81 22.05 -2.63
N THR A 252 2.00 23.17 -1.93
CA THR A 252 1.24 24.40 -2.14
C THR A 252 2.14 25.63 -2.03
N ASN A 253 1.80 26.67 -2.78
CA ASN A 253 2.45 27.98 -2.66
C ASN A 253 1.69 28.94 -1.73
N TYR A 254 0.59 28.46 -1.13
CA TYR A 254 -0.36 29.24 -0.36
C TYR A 254 -0.34 28.79 1.11
N ASP A 255 -0.62 29.73 2.01
CA ASP A 255 -1.01 29.38 3.38
C ASP A 255 -2.42 28.77 3.42
N ASP A 256 -2.87 28.34 4.60
CA ASP A 256 -4.14 27.63 4.75
C ASP A 256 -5.35 28.51 4.40
N GLN A 257 -5.31 29.80 4.74
CA GLN A 257 -6.41 30.72 4.44
C GLN A 257 -6.48 31.04 2.94
N GLN A 258 -5.31 31.29 2.33
CA GLN A 258 -5.20 31.50 0.90
C GLN A 258 -5.63 30.26 0.13
N LEU A 259 -5.21 29.07 0.58
CA LEU A 259 -5.58 27.81 -0.05
C LEU A 259 -7.09 27.56 0.05
N ALA A 260 -7.70 27.81 1.21
CA ALA A 260 -9.14 27.70 1.38
C ALA A 260 -9.87 28.59 0.36
N ARG A 261 -9.49 29.87 0.27
CA ARG A 261 -10.06 30.81 -0.71
C ARG A 261 -9.87 30.37 -2.16
N ARG A 262 -8.74 29.72 -2.49
CA ARG A 262 -8.49 29.20 -3.84
C ARG A 262 -9.31 27.97 -4.18
N LEU A 263 -9.70 27.19 -3.18
CA LEU A 263 -10.51 25.99 -3.35
C LEU A 263 -12.02 26.29 -3.32
N THR A 264 -12.44 27.36 -2.66
CA THR A 264 -13.84 27.79 -2.57
C THR A 264 -14.34 28.29 -3.93
N PRO A 265 -15.37 27.66 -4.52
CA PRO A 265 -15.99 28.13 -5.75
C PRO A 265 -16.63 29.52 -5.57
N PRO A 266 -16.71 30.37 -6.62
CA PRO A 266 -17.24 31.73 -6.51
C PRO A 266 -18.66 31.85 -5.91
N ASN A 267 -19.50 30.84 -6.10
CA ASN A 267 -20.89 30.79 -5.61
C ASN A 267 -21.12 29.70 -4.55
N GLY A 268 -20.04 29.07 -4.05
CA GLY A 268 -20.12 27.96 -3.10
C GLY A 268 -19.74 28.38 -1.68
N ASP A 269 -20.04 27.51 -0.71
CA ASP A 269 -19.49 27.65 0.63
C ASP A 269 -18.02 27.22 0.68
N ASP A 270 -17.30 27.70 1.70
CA ASP A 270 -15.93 27.30 1.97
C ASP A 270 -15.84 26.06 2.89
N ILE A 271 -16.97 25.51 3.34
CA ILE A 271 -17.03 24.38 4.26
C ILE A 271 -16.29 23.19 3.68
N THR A 272 -16.54 22.86 2.41
CA THR A 272 -15.88 21.73 1.74
C THR A 272 -14.37 21.97 1.58
N ALA A 273 -13.97 23.21 1.30
CA ALA A 273 -12.56 23.59 1.17
C ALA A 273 -11.82 23.51 2.52
N GLN A 274 -12.41 24.07 3.58
CA GLN A 274 -11.87 24.01 4.94
C GLN A 274 -11.76 22.56 5.42
N ALA A 275 -12.81 21.75 5.24
CA ALA A 275 -12.81 20.34 5.62
C ALA A 275 -11.79 19.50 4.84
N THR A 276 -11.46 19.90 3.61
CA THR A 276 -10.38 19.28 2.82
C THR A 276 -9.01 19.60 3.42
N ILE A 277 -8.77 20.87 3.74
CA ILE A 277 -7.50 21.33 4.32
C ILE A 277 -7.30 20.73 5.71
N ASP A 278 -8.34 20.67 6.52
CA ASP A 278 -8.29 20.10 7.87
C ASP A 278 -7.85 18.63 7.85
N ARG A 279 -8.48 17.80 7.01
CA ARG A 279 -8.05 16.40 6.79
C ARG A 279 -6.61 16.29 6.31
N LEU A 280 -6.20 17.17 5.39
CA LEU A 280 -4.82 17.20 4.92
C LEU A 280 -3.84 17.54 6.05
N ARG A 281 -4.18 18.48 6.93
CA ARG A 281 -3.37 18.87 8.09
C ARG A 281 -3.32 17.78 9.16
N GLU A 282 -4.40 17.01 9.31
CA GLU A 282 -4.45 15.89 10.23
C GLU A 282 -3.61 14.70 9.74
N MET A 283 -3.72 14.34 8.46
CA MET A 283 -3.00 13.18 7.89
C MET A 283 -1.54 13.49 7.51
N CYS A 284 -1.18 14.75 7.27
CA CYS A 284 0.16 15.14 6.79
C CYS A 284 1.03 15.81 7.86
N GLY A 285 2.32 15.43 7.89
CA GLY A 285 3.35 16.21 8.55
C GLY A 285 3.62 17.51 7.79
N GLY A 286 3.45 18.67 8.44
CA GLY A 286 3.75 19.97 7.86
C GLY A 286 5.26 20.18 7.65
N VAL A 287 5.66 20.53 6.43
CA VAL A 287 7.03 20.85 6.05
C VAL A 287 7.05 22.27 5.45
N PRO A 288 7.03 23.32 6.29
CA PRO A 288 7.21 24.67 5.81
C PRO A 288 8.62 24.83 5.23
N MET A 289 8.71 25.52 4.11
CA MET A 289 9.94 25.81 3.41
C MET A 289 10.04 27.31 3.18
N ASP A 290 11.22 27.86 3.48
CA ASP A 290 11.57 29.25 3.25
C ASP A 290 12.84 29.33 2.40
N GLY A 291 13.05 30.47 1.74
CA GLY A 291 14.25 30.74 0.96
C GLY A 291 14.00 31.51 -0.32
N GLU A 292 15.10 31.83 -1.01
CA GLU A 292 15.05 32.49 -2.32
C GLU A 292 14.59 31.52 -3.42
N SER A 293 13.86 32.05 -4.39
CA SER A 293 13.44 31.28 -5.57
C SER A 293 14.65 30.92 -6.43
N TRP A 294 14.85 29.63 -6.68
CA TRP A 294 15.83 29.11 -7.63
C TRP A 294 15.55 29.50 -9.08
N ARG A 295 14.34 30.00 -9.39
CA ARG A 295 13.97 30.47 -10.74
C ARG A 295 14.40 31.92 -11.00
N SER A 296 14.84 32.61 -9.95
CA SER A 296 15.24 34.02 -10.00
C SER A 296 16.76 34.19 -9.96
N ARG A 297 17.51 33.08 -10.01
CA ARG A 297 18.98 33.03 -10.05
C ARG A 297 19.47 32.60 -11.42
#